data_AF-K1RHA9-F1
#
_entry.id   AF-K1RHA9-F1
#
_cell.length_a   1.000
_cell.length_b   1.000
_cell.length_c   1.000
_cell.angle_alpha   90.00
_cell.angle_beta   90.00
_cell.angle_gamma   90.00
#
_symmetry.space_group_name_H-M   'P 1'
#
loop_
_entity.id
_entity.type
_entity.pdbx_description
1 polymer ?
#
loop_
_entity_poly.entity_id
_entity_poly.type
_entity_poly.pdbx_seq_one_letter_code
_entity_poly.pdbx_strand_id
1 'polypeptide(L)' 'MSHAGYYPGGKVMTMKVVFEKESYRLLGAQIIGYEGVDKRIDVLATAIHAGLNATQLKDLDLAYAPPYSSAKDPVNMA' A
#
# COMPACT_ATOMS: atom_id res chain seq x y z
N MET A 1 4.47 5.52 -6.39
CA MET A 1 5.89 5.89 -6.25
C MET A 1 6.39 5.32 -4.92
N SER A 2 7.69 5.02 -4.80
CA SER A 2 8.33 4.52 -3.57
C SER A 2 8.16 5.47 -2.38
N HIS A 3 8.17 6.78 -2.66
CA HIS A 3 8.07 7.87 -1.69
C HIS A 3 7.54 9.17 -2.34
N ALA A 4 7.56 10.29 -1.60
CA ALA A 4 7.03 11.56 -2.05
C ALA A 4 7.65 12.03 -3.37
N GLY A 5 6.81 12.39 -4.35
CA GLY A 5 7.28 12.67 -5.72
C GLY A 5 8.21 13.89 -5.86
N TYR A 6 8.20 14.80 -4.88
CA TYR A 6 9.12 15.94 -4.84
C TYR A 6 10.48 15.60 -4.21
N TYR A 7 10.60 14.46 -3.52
CA TYR A 7 11.87 14.03 -2.94
C TYR A 7 12.67 13.27 -4.01
N PRO A 8 13.98 13.57 -4.18
CA PRO A 8 14.78 13.00 -5.26
C PRO A 8 14.77 11.47 -5.30
N GLY A 9 14.97 10.91 -6.50
CA GLY A 9 15.23 9.47 -6.68
C GLY A 9 13.99 8.56 -6.65
N GLY A 10 12.77 9.11 -6.59
CA GLY A 10 11.54 8.32 -6.56
C GLY A 10 11.43 7.28 -7.69
N LYS A 11 11.08 6.05 -7.32
CA LYS A 11 10.88 4.93 -8.26
C LYS A 11 9.40 4.60 -8.40
N VAL A 12 8.99 4.29 -9.63
CA VAL A 12 7.63 3.81 -9.91
C VAL A 12 7.48 2.40 -9.34
N MET A 13 6.29 2.14 -8.81
CA MET A 13 5.82 0.81 -8.44
C MET A 13 4.40 0.63 -8.98
N THR A 14 4.06 -0.61 -9.29
CA THR A 14 2.73 -1.03 -9.72
C THR A 14 2.18 -2.00 -8.69
N MET A 15 0.95 -1.75 -8.25
CA MET A 15 0.29 -2.55 -7.23
C MET A 15 -1.08 -3.02 -7.73
N LYS A 16 -1.46 -4.22 -7.32
CA LYS A 16 -2.77 -4.82 -7.53
C LYS A 16 -3.24 -5.41 -6.21
N VAL A 17 -4.42 -5.02 -5.76
CA VAL A 17 -5.11 -5.59 -4.60
C VAL A 17 -6.37 -6.29 -5.09
N VAL A 18 -6.65 -7.46 -4.53
CA VAL A 18 -7.83 -8.28 -4.87
C VAL A 18 -8.68 -8.40 -3.62
N PHE A 19 -9.99 -8.20 -3.77
CA PHE A 19 -10.95 -8.28 -2.68
C PHE A 19 -12.25 -8.97 -3.14
N GLU A 20 -13.01 -9.48 -2.18
CA GLU A 20 -14.32 -10.09 -2.42
C GLU A 20 -15.38 -9.01 -2.65
N LYS A 21 -16.14 -9.11 -3.75
CA LYS A 21 -17.02 -8.03 -4.22
C LYS A 21 -18.09 -7.58 -3.23
N GLU A 22 -18.67 -8.51 -2.46
CA GLU A 22 -19.80 -8.21 -1.57
C GLU A 22 -19.35 -7.70 -0.21
N SER A 23 -18.38 -8.37 0.41
CA SER A 23 -17.89 -8.02 1.75
C SER A 23 -16.77 -6.98 1.74
N TYR A 24 -16.12 -6.79 0.59
CA TYR A 24 -14.85 -6.07 0.44
C TYR A 24 -13.67 -6.70 1.19
N ARG A 25 -13.80 -7.93 1.69
CA ARG A 25 -12.69 -8.63 2.36
C ARG A 25 -11.48 -8.74 1.45
N LEU A 26 -10.31 -8.37 1.96
CA LEU A 26 -9.04 -8.51 1.23
C LEU A 26 -8.72 -9.99 0.99
N LEU A 27 -8.38 -10.33 -0.27
CA LEU A 27 -8.05 -11.70 -0.69
C LEU A 27 -6.56 -11.86 -1.03
N GLY A 28 -5.90 -10.78 -1.45
CA GLY A 28 -4.48 -10.83 -1.80
C GLY A 28 -3.98 -9.54 -2.41
N ALA A 29 -2.67 -9.44 -2.57
CA ALA A 29 -2.01 -8.32 -3.20
C ALA A 29 -0.76 -8.76 -3.98
N GLN A 30 -0.38 -7.96 -4.97
CA GLN A 30 0.85 -8.10 -5.73
C GLN A 30 1.44 -6.71 -5.97
N ILE A 31 2.75 -6.57 -5.79
CA ILE A 31 3.47 -5.33 -6.02
C ILE A 31 4.73 -5.62 -6.82
N ILE A 32 5.00 -4.81 -7.85
CA ILE A 32 6.24 -4.83 -8.64
C ILE A 32 6.84 -3.43 -8.57
N GLY A 33 8.13 -3.33 -8.24
CA GLY A 33 8.84 -2.07 -8.13
C GLY A 33 10.26 -2.26 -7.61
N TYR A 34 11.04 -1.17 -7.59
CA TYR A 34 12.45 -1.22 -7.20
C TYR A 34 12.68 -0.96 -5.70
N GLU A 35 11.84 -0.12 -5.08
CA GLU A 35 12.05 0.36 -3.71
C GLU A 35 10.74 0.37 -2.91
N GLY A 36 10.82 -0.09 -1.67
CA GLY A 36 9.71 -0.04 -0.70
C GLY A 36 8.55 -0.98 -1.01
N VAL A 37 8.76 -1.99 -1.87
CA VAL A 37 7.78 -3.04 -2.23
C VAL A 37 7.51 -3.96 -1.05
N ASP A 38 8.58 -4.41 -0.40
CA ASP A 38 8.63 -5.18 0.84
C ASP A 38 7.77 -4.55 1.94
N LYS A 39 7.98 -3.25 2.21
CA LYS A 39 7.20 -2.54 3.25
C LYS A 39 5.70 -2.59 2.98
N ARG A 40 5.26 -2.40 1.73
CA ARG A 40 3.83 -2.36 1.40
C ARG A 40 3.21 -3.74 1.37
N ILE A 41 3.95 -4.76 0.93
CA ILE A 41 3.44 -6.12 0.96
C ILE A 41 3.28 -6.61 2.40
N ASP A 42 4.17 -6.23 3.33
CA ASP A 42 4.02 -6.54 4.76
C ASP A 42 2.79 -5.87 5.39
N VAL A 43 2.52 -4.60 5.05
CA VAL A 43 1.30 -3.91 5.49
C VAL A 43 0.05 -4.60 4.97
N LEU A 44 0.00 -4.98 3.69
CA LEU A 44 -1.14 -5.67 3.09
C LEU A 44 -1.31 -7.09 3.64
N ALA A 45 -0.22 -7.81 3.87
CA ALA A 45 -0.24 -9.13 4.51
C ALA A 45 -0.80 -9.03 5.94
N THR A 46 -0.39 -8.01 6.69
CA THR A 46 -0.91 -7.72 8.03
C THR A 46 -2.41 -7.38 7.98
N ALA A 47 -2.83 -6.57 7.01
CA ALA A 47 -4.23 -6.20 6.84
C ALA A 47 -5.13 -7.40 6.48
N ILE A 48 -4.64 -8.29 5.62
CA ILE A 48 -5.32 -9.57 5.30
C ILE A 48 -5.41 -10.43 6.56
N HIS A 49 -4.32 -10.57 7.32
CA HIS A 49 -4.30 -11.35 8.56
C HIS A 49 -5.30 -10.83 9.59
N ALA A 50 -5.40 -9.51 9.74
CA ALA A 50 -6.35 -8.86 10.63
C ALA A 50 -7.80 -8.80 10.07
N GLY A 51 -8.05 -9.33 8.87
CA GLY A 51 -9.39 -9.41 8.30
C GLY A 51 -9.98 -8.07 7.86
N LEU A 52 -9.13 -7.09 7.52
CA LEU A 52 -9.62 -5.79 7.04
C LEU A 52 -10.31 -5.91 5.68
N ASN A 53 -11.30 -5.03 5.48
CA ASN A 53 -11.91 -4.76 4.19
C ASN A 53 -11.08 -3.76 3.39
N ALA A 54 -11.13 -3.85 2.06
CA ALA A 54 -10.42 -2.95 1.15
C ALA A 54 -10.76 -1.47 1.40
N THR A 55 -12.01 -1.17 1.75
CA THR A 55 -12.47 0.19 2.06
C THR A 55 -11.80 0.81 3.29
N GLN A 56 -11.24 0.00 4.17
CA GLN A 56 -10.55 0.44 5.39
C GLN A 56 -9.05 0.72 5.16
N LEU A 57 -8.48 0.34 4.01
CA LEU A 57 -7.07 0.62 3.69
C LEU A 57 -6.78 2.12 3.64
N LYS A 58 -7.77 2.93 3.23
CA LYS A 58 -7.66 4.39 3.20
C LYS A 58 -7.51 5.02 4.59
N ASP A 59 -7.94 4.31 5.64
CA ASP A 59 -7.98 4.79 7.02
C ASP A 59 -6.73 4.37 7.82
N LEU A 60 -5.83 3.60 7.21
CA LEU A 60 -4.56 3.21 7.83
C LEU A 60 -3.64 4.43 8.02
N ASP A 61 -3.25 4.68 9.27
CA ASP A 61 -2.25 5.68 9.63
C ASP A 61 -0.84 5.10 9.51
N LEU A 62 -0.21 5.37 8.37
CA LEU A 62 1.10 4.82 8.01
C LEU A 62 2.18 5.88 8.17
N ALA A 63 3.31 5.48 8.76
CA ALA A 63 4.44 6.37 8.96
C ALA A 63 4.90 7.02 7.65
N TYR A 64 5.01 8.34 7.67
CA TYR A 64 5.37 9.15 6.52
C TYR A 64 6.50 10.13 6.87
N ALA A 65 7.48 10.16 5.98
CA ALA A 65 8.33 11.33 5.72
C ALA A 65 8.71 11.28 4.23
N PRO A 66 9.17 12.40 3.63
CA PRO A 66 9.50 12.49 2.21
C PRO A 66 10.38 11.35 1.65
N PRO A 67 11.41 10.84 2.36
CA PRO A 67 12.23 9.72 1.87
C PRO A 67 11.58 8.33 1.99
N TYR A 68 10.49 8.18 2.76
CA TYR A 68 9.93 6.86 3.11
C TYR A 68 8.57 6.58 2.49
N SER A 69 7.75 7.62 2.31
CA SER A 69 6.41 7.50 1.74
C SER A 69 5.91 8.84 1.18
N SER A 70 4.69 8.85 0.69
CA SER A 70 3.89 10.04 0.39
C SER A 70 2.83 10.26 1.48
N ALA A 71 2.25 11.47 1.54
CA ALA A 71 1.20 11.80 2.51
C ALA A 71 -0.02 10.87 2.42
N LYS A 72 -0.27 10.30 1.24
CA LYS A 72 -1.11 9.12 1.06
C LYS A 72 -0.19 8.00 0.59
N ASP A 73 0.02 6.97 1.41
CA ASP A 73 0.82 5.82 1.00
C ASP A 73 0.13 5.12 -0.18
N PRO A 74 0.87 4.48 -1.10
CA PRO A 74 0.27 3.62 -2.11
C PRO A 74 -0.80 2.66 -1.57
N VAL A 75 -0.62 2.11 -0.36
CA VAL A 75 -1.62 1.25 0.31
C VAL A 75 -2.95 1.98 0.52
N ASN A 76 -2.93 3.25 0.89
CA ASN A 76 -4.16 4.03 1.08
C ASN A 76 -4.89 4.31 -0.25
N MET A 77 -4.19 4.20 -1.37
CA MET A 77 -4.69 4.49 -2.72
C MET A 77 -5.05 3.23 -3.52
N ALA A 78 -4.88 2.04 -2.92
CA ALA A 78 -5.02 0.74 -3.56
C ALA A 78 -6.46 0.39 -3.96
#